data_AF-A0A448B1W4-F1
#
_entry.id   AF-A0A448B1W4-F1
#
_cell.length_a   1.000
_cell.length_b   1.000
_cell.length_c   1.000
_cell.angle_alpha   90.00
_cell.angle_beta   90.00
_cell.angle_gamma   90.00
#
_symmetry.space_group_name_H-M   'P 1'
#
loop_
_entity.id
_entity.type
_entity.pdbx_description
1 polymer ?
#
loop_
_entity_poly.entity_id
_entity_poly.type
_entity_poly.pdbx_seq_one_letter_code
_entity_poly.pdbx_strand_id
1 'polypeptide(L)'
;MKKFYKMSMKILTACLFLKLGIVKAQLTVIGLGNYNVGAVSDNGVVSLHTSAGAIYKWNASGGLVQIGSISNGYPAAGRTIVSNDGTKISSSVTNAATGFNEISTYDVATATWVNRGGWFLPAGMAV
;
A
#
# COMPACT_ATOMS: atom_id res chain seq x y z
N MET A 1 58.85 -2.23 11.26
CA MET A 1 57.79 -1.91 10.28
C MET A 1 57.09 -3.13 9.64
N LYS A 2 57.77 -4.27 9.42
CA LYS A 2 57.17 -5.46 8.74
C LYS A 2 55.98 -6.13 9.46
N LYS A 3 55.86 -6.03 10.79
CA LYS A 3 54.79 -6.68 11.59
C LYS A 3 53.42 -6.01 11.41
N PHE A 4 53.37 -4.67 11.33
CA PHE A 4 52.13 -3.92 11.12
C PHE A 4 51.53 -4.17 9.73
N TYR A 5 52.38 -4.27 8.70
CA TYR A 5 51.96 -4.59 7.34
C TYR A 5 51.34 -5.99 7.20
N LYS A 6 51.88 -6.98 7.93
CA LYS A 6 51.30 -8.33 7.98
C LYS A 6 49.95 -8.38 8.70
N MET A 7 49.74 -7.50 9.69
CA MET A 7 48.48 -7.43 10.44
C MET A 7 47.39 -6.69 9.65
N SER A 8 47.76 -5.62 8.93
CA SER A 8 46.84 -4.90 8.03
C SER A 8 46.38 -5.76 6.85
N MET A 9 47.26 -6.58 6.25
CA MET A 9 46.84 -7.52 5.19
C MET A 9 45.84 -8.56 5.69
N LYS A 10 46.02 -9.11 6.90
CA LYS A 10 45.08 -10.08 7.48
C LYS A 10 43.69 -9.49 7.72
N ILE A 11 43.63 -8.24 8.16
CA ILE A 11 42.37 -7.51 8.37
C ILE A 11 41.68 -7.24 7.03
N LEU A 12 42.44 -6.84 6.00
CA LEU A 12 41.91 -6.61 4.66
C LEU A 12 41.34 -7.90 4.04
N THR A 13 42.03 -9.03 4.22
CA THR A 13 41.54 -10.34 3.79
C THR A 13 40.30 -10.78 4.56
N ALA A 14 40.23 -10.54 5.87
CA ALA A 14 39.02 -10.82 6.66
C ALA A 14 37.81 -9.98 6.20
N CYS A 15 38.00 -8.70 5.89
CA CYS A 15 36.95 -7.85 5.35
C CYS A 15 36.45 -8.30 3.97
N LEU A 16 37.30 -8.91 3.14
CA LEU A 16 36.91 -9.51 1.85
C LEU A 16 36.08 -10.80 2.02
N PHE A 17 36.22 -11.51 3.15
CA PHE A 17 35.41 -12.68 3.49
C PHE A 17 34.11 -12.33 4.24
N LEU A 18 33.97 -11.11 4.76
CA LEU A 18 32.67 -10.58 5.16
C LEU A 18 31.86 -10.34 3.89
N LYS A 19 31.02 -11.33 3.58
CA LYS A 19 30.03 -11.32 2.49
C LYS A 19 29.35 -9.96 2.40
N LEU A 20 29.85 -9.11 1.51
CA LEU A 20 29.14 -7.95 1.02
C LEU A 20 27.95 -8.49 0.23
N GLY A 21 26.83 -8.71 0.93
CA GLY A 21 25.59 -9.08 0.31
C GLY A 21 25.19 -7.95 -0.61
N ILE A 22 25.19 -8.20 -1.92
CA ILE A 22 24.56 -7.30 -2.89
C ILE A 22 23.07 -7.36 -2.57
N VAL A 23 22.60 -6.44 -1.72
CA VAL A 23 21.17 -6.15 -1.62
C VAL A 23 20.82 -5.51 -2.96
N LYS A 24 20.25 -6.31 -3.87
CA LYS A 24 19.67 -5.80 -5.10
C LYS A 24 18.55 -4.86 -4.68
N ALA A 25 18.79 -3.55 -4.76
CA ALA A 25 17.71 -2.57 -4.71
C ALA A 25 16.80 -2.87 -5.90
N GLN A 26 15.66 -3.51 -5.64
CA GLN A 26 14.73 -3.90 -6.68
C GLN A 26 13.79 -2.72 -6.96
N LEU A 27 14.08 -1.97 -8.03
CA LEU A 27 13.16 -0.98 -8.56
C LEU A 27 12.05 -1.71 -9.31
N THR A 28 10.85 -1.69 -8.77
CA THR A 28 9.65 -2.19 -9.46
C THR A 28 8.78 -1.00 -9.81
N VAL A 29 8.62 -0.73 -11.11
CA VAL A 29 7.66 0.27 -11.57
C VAL A 29 6.27 -0.28 -11.33
N ILE A 30 5.56 0.31 -10.36
CA ILE A 30 4.22 -0.14 -9.94
C ILE A 30 3.12 0.22 -10.96
N GLY A 31 3.39 1.15 -11.88
CA GLY A 31 2.47 1.57 -12.93
C GLY A 31 2.76 3.00 -13.41
N LEU A 32 2.18 3.37 -14.55
CA LEU A 32 2.18 4.76 -15.05
C LEU A 32 0.88 5.44 -14.58
N GLY A 33 0.97 6.55 -13.85
CA GLY A 33 -0.20 7.29 -13.36
C GLY A 33 0.01 7.99 -12.01
N ASN A 34 -0.96 8.83 -11.61
CA ASN A 34 -0.97 9.51 -10.32
C ASN A 34 -1.57 8.61 -9.23
N TYR A 35 -0.73 7.79 -8.62
CA TYR A 35 -1.11 6.94 -7.48
C TYR A 35 -0.61 7.57 -6.17
N ASN A 36 -1.53 7.87 -5.26
CA ASN A 36 -1.21 8.29 -3.92
C ASN A 36 -1.13 7.06 -3.01
N VAL A 37 0.05 6.81 -2.46
CA VAL A 37 0.26 5.74 -1.49
C VAL A 37 -0.40 6.16 -0.17
N GLY A 38 -1.26 5.29 0.35
CA GLY A 38 -1.93 5.54 1.62
C GLY A 38 -1.20 4.91 2.80
N ALA A 39 -0.91 3.61 2.72
CA ALA A 39 -0.16 2.89 3.74
C ALA A 39 0.48 1.61 3.16
N VAL A 40 1.49 1.09 3.87
CA VAL A 40 2.15 -0.18 3.59
C VAL A 40 2.02 -1.08 4.82
N SER A 41 1.75 -2.36 4.60
CA SER A 41 1.69 -3.39 5.64
C SER A 41 3.01 -4.14 5.74
N ASP A 42 3.24 -4.81 6.88
CA ASP A 42 4.43 -5.64 7.10
C ASP A 42 4.47 -6.85 6.15
N ASN A 43 3.31 -7.26 5.64
CA ASN A 43 3.17 -8.32 4.64
C ASN A 43 3.45 -7.85 3.20
N GLY A 44 3.91 -6.61 3.01
CA GLY A 44 4.27 -6.05 1.70
C GLY A 44 3.07 -5.69 0.81
N VAL A 45 1.86 -5.66 1.37
CA VAL A 45 0.68 -5.12 0.70
C VAL A 45 0.67 -3.61 0.86
N VAL A 46 0.55 -2.89 -0.24
CA VAL A 46 0.48 -1.44 -0.30
C VAL A 46 -0.92 -1.03 -0.76
N SER A 47 -1.55 -0.10 -0.04
CA SER A 47 -2.80 0.52 -0.45
C SER A 47 -2.52 1.83 -1.20
N LEU A 48 -3.15 2.00 -2.36
CA LEU A 48 -3.04 3.21 -3.16
C LEU A 48 -4.43 3.74 -3.54
N HIS A 49 -4.52 5.03 -3.79
CA HIS A 49 -5.74 5.68 -4.28
C HIS A 49 -5.38 6.73 -5.33
N THR A 50 -6.30 7.02 -6.24
CA THR A 50 -6.16 8.12 -7.21
C THR A 50 -7.09 9.26 -6.84
N SER A 51 -6.75 10.46 -7.31
CA SER A 51 -7.61 11.65 -7.17
C SER A 51 -8.91 11.58 -7.98
N ALA A 52 -9.13 10.48 -8.72
CA ALA A 52 -10.37 10.19 -9.43
C ALA A 52 -11.24 9.15 -8.69
N GLY A 53 -10.91 8.85 -7.43
CA GLY A 53 -11.70 7.95 -6.58
C GLY A 53 -11.46 6.46 -6.83
N ALA A 54 -10.48 6.07 -7.64
CA ALA A 54 -10.13 4.66 -7.82
C ALA A 54 -9.17 4.19 -6.72
N ILE A 55 -9.39 2.98 -6.23
CA ILE A 55 -8.67 2.39 -5.11
C ILE A 55 -7.93 1.16 -5.62
N TYR A 56 -6.64 1.11 -5.32
CA TYR A 56 -5.73 0.10 -5.80
C TYR A 56 -5.04 -0.60 -4.63
N LYS A 57 -4.70 -1.85 -4.87
CA LYS A 57 -3.82 -2.67 -4.05
C LYS A 57 -2.58 -2.98 -4.88
N TRP A 58 -1.42 -2.89 -4.28
CA TRP A 58 -0.19 -3.40 -4.86
C TRP A 58 0.43 -4.46 -3.96
N ASN A 59 0.92 -5.53 -4.57
CA ASN A 59 1.80 -6.50 -3.92
C ASN A 59 2.88 -6.96 -4.91
N ALA A 60 4.01 -7.46 -4.39
CA ALA A 60 5.12 -7.88 -5.23
C ALA A 60 4.77 -9.06 -6.16
N SER A 61 3.85 -9.93 -5.76
CA SER A 61 3.49 -11.14 -6.49
C SER A 61 2.42 -10.93 -7.57
N GLY A 62 1.49 -9.99 -7.37
CA GLY A 62 0.34 -9.74 -8.22
C GLY A 62 0.34 -8.36 -8.89
N GLY A 63 1.31 -7.50 -8.56
CA GLY A 63 1.42 -6.16 -9.12
C GLY A 63 0.31 -5.22 -8.66
N LEU A 64 0.01 -4.21 -9.47
CA LEU A 64 -1.02 -3.22 -9.18
C LEU A 64 -2.39 -3.73 -9.66
N VAL A 65 -3.34 -3.84 -8.73
CA VAL A 65 -4.70 -4.30 -8.98
C VAL A 65 -5.69 -3.28 -8.47
N GLN A 66 -6.64 -2.87 -9.31
CA GLN A 66 -7.76 -2.05 -8.87
C GLN A 66 -8.71 -2.91 -8.04
N ILE A 67 -8.94 -2.51 -6.79
CA ILE A 67 -9.81 -3.24 -5.86
C ILE A 67 -11.16 -2.58 -5.70
N GLY A 68 -11.30 -1.29 -6.01
CA GLY A 68 -12.58 -0.58 -5.93
C GLY A 68 -12.52 0.81 -6.54
N SER A 69 -13.66 1.49 -6.54
CA SER A 69 -13.76 2.90 -6.95
C SER A 69 -14.96 3.59 -6.32
N ILE A 70 -14.90 4.91 -6.24
CA ILE A 70 -16.05 5.78 -6.01
C ILE A 70 -16.64 6.14 -7.37
N SER A 71 -17.91 5.82 -7.59
CA SER A 71 -18.63 6.09 -8.84
C SER A 71 -19.65 7.23 -8.72
N ASN A 72 -19.91 7.74 -7.51
CA ASN A 72 -20.94 8.75 -7.26
C ASN A 72 -20.47 10.20 -7.51
N GLY A 73 -19.62 10.43 -8.50
CA GLY A 73 -19.18 11.77 -8.92
C GLY A 73 -18.24 12.54 -7.96
N TYR A 74 -17.95 12.00 -6.77
CA TYR A 74 -16.99 12.58 -5.83
C TYR A 74 -15.56 12.08 -6.12
N PRO A 75 -14.60 12.99 -6.40
CA PRO A 75 -13.26 12.60 -6.85
C PRO A 75 -12.36 12.04 -5.74
N ALA A 76 -12.70 12.26 -4.46
CA ALA A 76 -11.84 11.89 -3.35
C ALA A 76 -12.36 10.64 -2.65
N ALA A 77 -11.78 9.48 -2.97
CA ALA A 77 -11.71 8.41 -1.99
C ALA A 77 -10.91 8.94 -0.80
N GLY A 78 -11.44 8.78 0.41
CA GLY A 78 -10.70 9.11 1.63
C GLY A 78 -9.35 8.40 1.65
N ARG A 79 -8.51 8.74 2.64
CA ARG A 79 -7.21 8.07 2.78
C ARG A 79 -7.41 6.55 2.88
N THR A 80 -6.90 5.83 1.89
CA THR A 80 -6.96 4.36 1.85
C THR A 80 -5.83 3.79 2.70
N ILE A 81 -6.14 3.14 3.81
CA ILE A 81 -5.15 2.58 4.73
C ILE A 81 -5.20 1.05 4.73
N VAL A 82 -4.07 0.41 4.98
CA VAL A 82 -3.97 -1.05 5.15
C VAL A 82 -3.71 -1.36 6.62
N SER A 83 -4.26 -2.46 7.11
CA SER A 83 -3.96 -2.99 8.44
C SER A 83 -2.51 -3.47 8.52
N ASN A 84 -1.95 -3.49 9.74
CA ASN A 84 -0.55 -3.86 9.94
C ASN A 84 -0.23 -5.29 9.45
N ASP A 85 -1.19 -6.20 9.62
CA ASP A 85 -1.14 -7.59 9.16
C ASP A 85 -1.34 -7.76 7.64
N GLY A 86 -1.68 -6.68 6.91
CA GLY A 86 -1.93 -6.70 5.47
C GLY A 86 -3.20 -7.45 5.05
N THR A 87 -4.05 -7.85 6.01
CA THR A 87 -5.25 -8.65 5.71
C THR A 87 -6.43 -7.79 5.26
N LYS A 88 -6.49 -6.53 5.69
CA LYS A 88 -7.62 -5.63 5.42
C LYS A 88 -7.15 -4.28 4.90
N ILE A 89 -7.91 -3.74 3.96
CA ILE A 89 -7.73 -2.37 3.46
C ILE A 89 -9.00 -1.58 3.77
N SER A 90 -8.89 -0.45 4.45
CA SER A 90 -10.00 0.45 4.72
C SER A 90 -9.99 1.60 3.72
N SER A 91 -11.15 1.85 3.11
CA SER A 91 -11.35 2.98 2.20
C SER A 91 -12.81 3.40 2.12
N SER A 92 -13.09 4.48 1.41
CA SER A 92 -14.44 4.89 1.06
C SER A 92 -14.79 4.34 -0.32
N VAL A 93 -15.81 3.50 -0.43
CA VAL A 93 -16.24 2.87 -1.69
C VAL A 93 -17.72 3.18 -1.90
N THR A 94 -18.15 3.33 -3.16
CA THR A 94 -19.58 3.43 -3.47
C THR A 94 -20.23 2.06 -3.32
N ASN A 95 -21.17 1.95 -2.40
CA ASN A 95 -21.97 0.75 -2.23
C ASN A 95 -22.94 0.61 -3.42
N ALA A 96 -22.84 -0.51 -4.15
CA ALA A 96 -23.68 -0.77 -5.33
C ALA A 96 -25.18 -0.90 -5.00
N ALA A 97 -25.52 -1.26 -3.75
CA ALA A 97 -26.91 -1.44 -3.33
C ALA A 97 -27.59 -0.14 -2.93
N THR A 98 -26.86 0.81 -2.34
CA THR A 98 -27.42 2.07 -1.81
C THR A 98 -27.02 3.29 -2.64
N GLY A 99 -26.02 3.17 -3.51
CA GLY A 99 -25.45 4.29 -4.27
C GLY A 99 -24.67 5.30 -3.42
N PHE A 100 -24.56 5.07 -2.11
CA PHE A 100 -23.85 5.96 -1.19
C PHE A 100 -22.37 5.59 -1.07
N ASN A 101 -21.56 6.59 -0.74
CA ASN A 101 -20.15 6.40 -0.43
C ASN A 101 -20.02 6.03 1.05
N GLU A 102 -19.58 4.80 1.33
CA GLU A 102 -19.54 4.25 2.67
C GLU A 102 -18.12 3.87 3.05
N ILE A 103 -17.80 3.97 4.35
CA ILE A 103 -16.55 3.45 4.88
C ILE A 103 -16.64 1.94 4.77
N SER A 104 -15.69 1.37 4.06
CA SER A 104 -15.70 -0.02 3.63
C SER A 104 -14.36 -0.65 3.96
N THR A 105 -14.40 -1.91 4.35
CA THR A 105 -13.20 -2.72 4.61
C THR A 105 -13.12 -3.81 3.56
N TYR A 106 -12.06 -3.80 2.76
CA TYR A 106 -11.71 -4.83 1.81
C TYR A 106 -10.91 -5.92 2.52
N ASP A 107 -11.34 -7.17 2.38
CA ASP A 107 -10.57 -8.33 2.79
C ASP A 107 -9.67 -8.78 1.63
N VAL A 108 -8.36 -8.85 1.89
CA VAL A 108 -7.34 -9.16 0.88
C VAL A 108 -7.39 -10.63 0.45
N ALA A 109 -7.81 -11.54 1.33
CA ALA A 109 -7.86 -12.97 1.07
C ALA A 109 -9.07 -13.37 0.23
N THR A 110 -10.24 -12.81 0.55
CA THR A 110 -11.49 -13.11 -0.17
C THR A 110 -11.75 -12.16 -1.33
N ALA A 111 -10.99 -11.08 -1.44
CA ALA A 111 -11.16 -10.03 -2.44
C ALA A 111 -12.53 -9.34 -2.40
N THR A 112 -13.15 -9.26 -1.21
CA THR A 112 -14.50 -8.71 -1.03
C THR A 112 -14.49 -7.42 -0.20
N TRP A 113 -15.31 -6.45 -0.60
CA TRP A 113 -15.63 -5.28 0.24
C TRP A 113 -16.77 -5.58 1.20
N VAL A 114 -16.60 -5.17 2.45
CA VAL A 114 -17.63 -5.14 3.46
C VAL A 114 -17.87 -3.69 3.84
N ASN A 115 -19.07 -3.17 3.54
CA ASN A 115 -19.48 -1.83 3.94
C ASN A 115 -19.71 -1.81 5.46
N ARG A 116 -19.10 -0.85 6.15
CA ARG A 116 -19.20 -0.66 7.60
C ARG A 116 -20.10 0.50 8.01
N GLY A 117 -20.72 1.16 7.03
CA GLY A 117 -21.59 2.31 7.19
C GLY A 117 -20.95 3.61 6.68
N GLY A 118 -21.79 4.57 6.32
CA GLY A 118 -21.36 5.88 5.82
C GLY A 118 -21.32 6.93 6.93
N TRP A 119 -20.32 7.82 6.86
CA TRP A 119 -20.47 9.14 7.45
C TRP A 119 -21.44 9.93 6.56
N PHE A 120 -22.66 10.12 7.04
CA PHE A 120 -23.57 11.13 6.51
C PHE A 120 -24.10 11.95 7.68
N LEU A 121 -23.73 13.23 7.71
CA LEU A 121 -24.72 14.24 8.12
C LEU A 121 -25.78 14.21 7.01
N PRO A 122 -27.06 14.02 7.34
CA PRO A 122 -28.11 14.02 6.34
C PRO A 122 -28.08 15.36 5.61
N ALA A 123 -27.80 15.32 4.30
CA ALA A 123 -28.15 16.42 3.41
C ALA A 123 -29.68 16.48 3.37
N GLY A 124 -30.28 17.17 4.35
CA GLY A 124 -31.74 17.25 4.48
C GLY A 124 -32.32 17.76 5.80
N MET A 125 -31.53 18.06 6.84
CA MET A 125 -32.06 18.78 8.01
C MET A 125 -31.29 20.08 8.22
N ALA A 126 -31.77 21.11 7.54
CA ALA A 126 -31.70 22.46 8.08
C ALA A 126 -32.47 22.45 9.42
N VAL A 127 -31.79 22.80 10.50
CA VAL A 127 -32.38 23.39 11.70
C VAL A 127 -31.58 24.65 11.99
#